data_AF-M8A083-F1
#
_entry.id   AF-M8A083-F1
#
_cell.length_a   1.000
_cell.length_b   1.000
_cell.length_c   1.000
_cell.angle_alpha   90.00
_cell.angle_beta   90.00
_cell.angle_gamma   90.00
#
_symmetry.space_group_name_H-M   'P 1'
#
loop_
_entity.id
_entity.type
_entity.pdbx_description
1 polymer ?
#
loop_
_entity_poly.entity_id
_entity_poly.type
_entity_poly.pdbx_seq_one_letter_code
_entity_poly.pdbx_strand_id
1 'polypeptide(L)'
;MATAPFLRYGKYCGILYSGCPGERPCDPLDACCMHHDNCVLVKNDYLSTECNEGLLECLAELRAGTGTFEGNKCMIDEVIDVITVVIEAAVVAGRVLHKP
;
A
#
# COMPACT_ATOMS: atom_id res chain seq x y z
N MET A 1 -2.29 -5.61 -16.76
CA MET A 1 -3.42 -5.53 -15.83
C MET A 1 -2.97 -6.04 -14.47
N ALA A 2 -2.65 -5.11 -13.60
CA ALA A 2 -2.51 -5.38 -12.18
C ALA A 2 -3.93 -5.56 -11.61
N THR A 3 -4.14 -6.61 -10.81
CA THR A 3 -5.47 -6.87 -10.20
C THR A 3 -5.27 -7.07 -8.71
N ALA A 4 -6.12 -6.43 -7.90
CA ALA A 4 -5.98 -6.36 -6.45
C ALA A 4 -5.70 -7.70 -5.73
N PRO A 5 -6.29 -8.86 -6.11
CA PRO A 5 -6.00 -10.11 -5.40
C PRO A 5 -4.58 -10.64 -5.65
N PHE A 6 -3.95 -10.24 -6.76
CA PHE A 6 -2.71 -10.84 -7.25
C PHE A 6 -1.58 -9.82 -7.47
N LEU A 7 -1.83 -8.55 -7.18
CA LEU A 7 -0.83 -7.49 -7.29
C LEU A 7 0.31 -7.78 -6.31
N ARG A 8 1.53 -7.84 -6.86
CA ARG A 8 2.78 -7.83 -6.11
C ARG A 8 3.71 -6.84 -6.79
N TYR A 9 4.00 -5.76 -6.10
CA TYR A 9 4.84 -4.68 -6.57
C TYR A 9 5.95 -4.43 -5.55
N GLY A 10 7.17 -4.19 -6.05
CA GLY A 10 8.34 -3.99 -5.19
C GLY A 10 8.59 -5.19 -4.29
N LYS A 11 8.72 -4.95 -2.99
CA LYS A 11 8.87 -5.96 -1.92
C LYS A 11 7.70 -5.97 -0.94
N TYR A 12 6.92 -4.89 -0.88
CA TYR A 12 5.93 -4.64 0.17
C TYR A 12 4.52 -4.39 -0.34
N CYS A 13 4.32 -4.04 -1.60
CA CYS A 13 2.97 -3.76 -2.10
C CYS A 13 2.25 -5.04 -2.55
N GLY A 14 1.42 -5.61 -1.68
CA GLY A 14 0.52 -6.71 -2.04
C GLY A 14 -0.20 -7.34 -0.84
N ILE A 15 -1.34 -8.01 -1.08
CA ILE A 15 -2.07 -8.71 -0.02
C ILE A 15 -1.28 -9.95 0.42
N LEU A 16 -1.05 -10.08 1.73
CA LEU A 16 -0.23 -11.17 2.31
C LEU A 16 1.16 -11.28 1.67
N TYR A 17 1.72 -10.14 1.29
CA TYR A 17 3.01 -10.03 0.62
C TYR A 17 3.77 -8.86 1.23
N SER A 18 4.92 -9.15 1.85
CA SER A 18 5.74 -8.15 2.51
C SER A 18 7.23 -8.53 2.45
N GLY A 19 8.11 -7.55 2.69
CA GLY A 19 9.56 -7.73 2.66
C GLY A 19 10.14 -8.31 3.95
N CYS A 20 11.37 -8.82 3.86
CA CYS A 20 12.10 -9.31 5.03
C CYS A 20 12.60 -8.15 5.92
N PRO A 21 12.86 -8.39 7.22
CA PRO A 21 13.45 -7.39 8.09
C PRO A 21 14.77 -6.83 7.53
N GLY A 22 14.88 -5.51 7.44
CA GLY A 22 16.08 -4.82 6.95
C GLY A 22 16.19 -4.67 5.43
N GLU A 23 15.28 -5.26 4.66
CA GLU A 23 15.21 -5.01 3.22
C GLU A 23 14.81 -3.55 2.95
N ARG A 24 15.48 -2.93 1.98
CA ARG A 24 15.12 -1.57 1.53
C ARG A 24 13.99 -1.65 0.51
N PRO A 25 13.02 -0.71 0.54
CA PRO A 25 11.99 -0.62 -0.49
C PRO A 25 12.62 -0.33 -1.85
N CYS A 26 11.99 -0.84 -2.91
CA CYS A 26 12.47 -0.73 -4.28
C CYS A 26 12.36 0.70 -4.84
N ASP A 27 11.33 1.44 -4.42
CA ASP A 27 11.07 2.82 -4.82
C ASP A 27 10.16 3.52 -3.77
N PRO A 28 9.78 4.79 -3.96
CA PRO A 28 8.89 5.49 -3.02
C PRO A 28 7.49 4.87 -2.86
N LEU A 29 6.93 4.22 -3.89
CA LEU A 29 5.65 3.52 -3.78
C LEU A 29 5.77 2.30 -2.86
N ASP A 30 6.82 1.51 -3.05
CA ASP A 30 7.14 0.37 -2.21
C ASP A 30 7.44 0.79 -0.75
N ALA A 31 7.98 1.99 -0.56
CA ALA A 31 8.18 2.58 0.77
C ALA A 31 6.85 2.89 1.47
N CYS A 32 5.85 3.44 0.76
CA CYS A 32 4.50 3.64 1.32
C CYS A 32 3.91 2.32 1.81
N CYS A 33 4.02 1.25 1.01
CA CYS A 33 3.53 -0.08 1.39
C CYS A 33 4.31 -0.66 2.58
N MET A 34 5.63 -0.49 2.63
CA MET A 34 6.43 -0.89 3.79
C MET A 34 5.98 -0.21 5.08
N HIS A 35 5.65 1.09 5.03
CA HIS A 35 5.14 1.82 6.19
C HIS A 35 3.76 1.31 6.61
N HIS A 36 2.87 1.04 5.65
CA HIS A 36 1.55 0.45 5.89
C HIS A 36 1.64 -0.92 6.55
N ASP A 37 2.44 -1.84 6.01
CA ASP A 37 2.64 -3.18 6.55
C ASP A 37 3.11 -3.14 8.01
N ASN A 38 4.09 -2.28 8.31
CA ASN A 38 4.60 -2.10 9.66
C ASN A 38 3.52 -1.53 10.60
N CYS A 39 2.73 -0.57 10.12
CA CYS A 39 1.61 -0.01 10.90
C CYS A 39 0.57 -1.08 11.24
N VAL A 40 0.14 -1.85 10.24
CA VAL A 40 -0.83 -2.94 10.40
C VAL A 40 -0.30 -4.01 11.35
N LEU A 41 0.99 -4.37 11.24
CA LEU A 41 1.63 -5.32 12.15
C LEU A 41 1.60 -4.85 13.60
N VAL A 42 1.94 -3.58 13.85
CA VAL A 42 1.96 -3.00 15.20
C VAL A 42 0.55 -2.90 15.80
N LYS A 43 -0.44 -2.54 14.99
CA LYS A 43 -1.85 -2.44 15.41
C LYS A 43 -2.53 -3.81 15.49
N ASN A 44 -1.97 -4.80 14.80
CA ASN A 44 -2.58 -6.12 14.56
C ASN A 44 -3.99 -6.00 13.95
N ASP A 45 -4.17 -5.05 13.03
CA ASP A 45 -5.46 -4.71 12.43
C ASP A 45 -5.29 -4.06 11.05
N TYR A 46 -5.67 -4.79 10.00
CA TYR A 46 -5.66 -4.28 8.62
C TYR A 46 -6.74 -3.20 8.39
N LEU A 47 -7.82 -3.19 9.17
CA LEU A 47 -8.88 -2.19 9.06
C LEU A 47 -8.61 -0.91 9.87
N SER A 48 -7.42 -0.80 10.46
CA SER A 48 -6.97 0.41 11.13
C SER A 48 -7.07 1.62 10.18
N THR A 49 -7.95 2.55 10.51
CA THR A 49 -8.16 3.76 9.69
C THR A 49 -6.89 4.60 9.65
N GLU A 50 -6.14 4.68 10.75
CA GLU A 50 -4.84 5.37 10.82
C GLU A 50 -3.83 4.82 9.80
N CYS A 51 -3.68 3.49 9.72
CA CYS A 51 -2.74 2.88 8.78
C CYS A 51 -3.19 3.10 7.32
N ASN A 52 -4.48 2.90 7.05
CA ASN A 52 -5.03 2.98 5.70
C ASN A 52 -5.09 4.43 5.19
N GLU A 53 -5.47 5.39 6.03
CA GLU A 53 -5.46 6.83 5.68
C GLU A 53 -4.03 7.32 5.46
N GLY A 54 -3.07 6.92 6.30
CA GLY A 54 -1.65 7.23 6.09
C GLY A 54 -1.10 6.68 4.78
N LEU A 55 -1.54 5.48 4.35
CA LEU A 55 -1.19 4.96 3.03
C LEU A 55 -1.80 5.81 1.90
N LEU A 56 -3.07 6.20 2.00
CA LEU A 56 -3.72 7.06 0.99
C LEU A 56 -3.02 8.42 0.85
N GLU A 57 -2.63 9.03 1.96
CA GLU A 57 -1.86 10.29 1.97
C GLU A 57 -0.51 10.11 1.26
N CYS A 58 0.23 9.03 1.58
CA CYS A 58 1.50 8.72 0.93
C CYS A 58 1.36 8.52 -0.58
N LEU A 59 0.34 7.78 -1.03
CA LEU A 59 0.06 7.55 -2.45
C LEU A 59 -0.31 8.84 -3.20
N ALA A 60 -1.02 9.77 -2.54
CA ALA A 60 -1.39 11.04 -3.14
C ALA A 60 -0.17 11.92 -3.47
N GLU A 61 0.87 11.88 -2.63
CA GLU A 61 2.13 12.63 -2.86
C GLU A 61 2.90 12.08 -4.08
N LEU A 62 2.85 10.77 -4.32
CA LEU A 62 3.56 10.13 -5.44
C LEU A 62 2.99 10.48 -6.82
N ARG A 63 1.69 10.84 -6.89
CA ARG A 63 1.03 11.28 -8.13
C ARG A 63 1.61 12.59 -8.69
N ALA A 64 2.41 13.33 -7.91
CA ALA A 64 3.15 14.49 -8.38
C ALA A 64 4.37 14.13 -9.26
N GLY A 65 4.68 12.85 -9.40
CA GLY A 65 5.74 12.30 -10.24
C GLY A 65 6.86 11.67 -9.43
N THR A 66 7.17 10.39 -9.70
CA THR A 66 8.26 9.65 -9.06
C THR A 66 8.90 8.66 -10.03
N GLY A 67 10.19 8.38 -9.84
CA GLY A 67 10.88 7.32 -10.57
C GLY A 67 10.60 5.93 -9.99
N THR A 68 10.83 4.89 -10.78
CA THR A 68 10.73 3.48 -10.35
C THR A 68 12.08 2.77 -10.45
N PHE A 69 12.18 1.62 -9.79
CA PHE A 69 13.30 0.69 -9.92
C PHE A 69 13.44 0.08 -11.33
N GLU A 70 14.66 -0.32 -11.66
CA GLU A 70 15.01 -0.99 -12.92
C GLU A 70 14.30 -2.35 -13.06
N GLY A 71 13.80 -2.63 -14.26
CA GLY A 71 13.11 -3.89 -14.55
C GLY A 71 11.64 -3.94 -14.10
N ASN A 72 11.09 -2.83 -13.58
CA ASN A 72 9.66 -2.71 -13.34
C ASN A 72 8.87 -2.92 -14.65
N LYS A 73 7.84 -3.78 -14.57
CA LYS A 73 6.94 -4.13 -15.69
C LYS A 73 5.52 -3.58 -15.51
N CYS A 74 5.28 -2.87 -14.40
CA CYS A 74 3.99 -2.29 -14.06
C CYS A 74 3.99 -0.80 -14.40
N MET A 75 2.82 -0.26 -14.78
CA MET A 75 2.62 1.18 -14.79
C MET A 75 2.38 1.63 -13.35
N ILE A 76 3.20 2.57 -12.85
CA ILE A 76 3.12 3.01 -11.44
C ILE A 76 1.72 3.55 -11.12
N ASP A 77 1.16 4.38 -12.01
CA ASP A 77 -0.16 4.97 -11.80
C ASP A 77 -1.26 3.90 -11.70
N GLU A 78 -1.19 2.83 -12.53
CA GLU A 78 -2.13 1.69 -12.44
C GLU A 78 -2.01 0.97 -11.10
N VAL A 79 -0.79 0.81 -10.58
CA VAL A 79 -0.56 0.19 -9.27
C VAL A 79 -1.11 1.06 -8.15
N ILE A 80 -0.85 2.36 -8.19
CA ILE A 80 -1.39 3.34 -7.24
C ILE A 80 -2.91 3.30 -7.24
N ASP A 81 -3.55 3.30 -8.41
CA ASP A 81 -5.00 3.29 -8.54
C ASP A 81 -5.63 2.00 -7.98
N VAL A 82 -5.04 0.85 -8.29
CA VAL A 82 -5.52 -0.44 -7.76
C VAL A 82 -5.39 -0.51 -6.24
N ILE A 83 -4.26 -0.07 -5.68
CA ILE A 83 -4.07 -0.03 -4.22
C ILE A 83 -5.06 0.96 -3.60
N THR A 84 -5.20 2.16 -4.16
CA THR A 84 -6.08 3.22 -3.67
C THR A 84 -7.52 2.71 -3.49
N VAL A 85 -8.09 2.06 -4.50
CA VAL A 85 -9.48 1.54 -4.43
C VAL A 85 -9.66 0.53 -3.30
N VAL A 86 -8.71 -0.37 -3.10
CA VAL A 86 -8.77 -1.38 -2.03
C VAL A 86 -8.68 -0.72 -0.66
N ILE A 87 -7.76 0.24 -0.50
CA ILE A 87 -7.53 0.92 0.77
C ILE A 87 -8.68 1.86 1.11
N GLU A 88 -9.28 2.57 0.15
CA GLU A 88 -10.51 3.35 0.37
C GLU A 88 -11.65 2.47 0.92
N ALA A 89 -11.84 1.28 0.34
CA ALA A 89 -12.81 0.32 0.84
C ALA A 89 -12.48 -0.16 2.27
N ALA A 90 -11.20 -0.39 2.58
CA ALA A 90 -10.74 -0.76 3.92
C ALA A 90 -10.98 0.36 4.95
N VAL A 91 -10.74 1.63 4.58
CA VAL A 91 -11.08 2.80 5.43
C VAL A 91 -12.57 2.85 5.73
N VAL A 92 -13.42 2.68 4.70
CA VAL A 92 -14.89 2.66 4.89
C VAL A 92 -15.29 1.51 5.82
N ALA A 93 -14.76 0.32 5.60
CA ALA A 93 -15.04 -0.85 6.43
C ALA A 93 -14.59 -0.64 7.89
N GLY A 94 -13.37 -0.14 8.11
CA GLY A 94 -12.85 0.18 9.45
C GLY A 94 -13.71 1.21 10.17
N ARG A 95 -14.12 2.29 9.50
CA ARG A 95 -15.04 3.29 10.08
C ARG A 95 -16.43 2.73 10.39
N VAL A 96 -16.87 1.66 9.75
CA VAL A 96 -18.16 1.00 10.05
C VAL A 96 -18.01 0.00 11.19
N LEU A 97 -16.97 -0.83 11.17
CA LEU A 97 -16.77 -1.94 12.09
C LEU A 97 -16.17 -1.51 13.44
N HIS A 98 -15.44 -0.40 13.48
CA HIS A 98 -14.91 0.19 14.72
C HIS A 98 -15.88 1.19 15.38
N LYS A 99 -17.08 1.38 14.83
CA LYS A 99 -18.14 2.09 15.56
C LYS A 99 -18.61 1.22 16.73
N PRO A 100 -18.71 1.79 17.95
CA PRO A 100 -19.21 1.08 19.12
C PRO A 100 -20.68 0.66 18.97
#